data_AF-A0A9X3A0U0-F1
#
_entry.id   AF-A0A9X3A0U0-F1
#
_cell.length_a   1.000
_cell.length_b   1.000
_cell.length_c   1.000
_cell.angle_alpha   90.00
_cell.angle_beta   90.00
_cell.angle_gamma   90.00
#
_symmetry.space_group_name_H-M   'P 1'
#
loop_
_entity.id
_entity.type
_entity.pdbx_description
1 polymer ?
#
loop_
_entity_poly.entity_id
_entity_poly.type
_entity_poly.pdbx_seq_one_letter_code
_entity_poly.pdbx_strand_id
1 'polypeptide(L)'
;MYGIGSEPRPQSRTSTRVLRVLALCGVIGWILFIALRIHAEPPPGSPSPRELALAYESALNSGHADQVAPLLGEPVVGNADVAEYLVGQPHEGRWHVAVVDLDGATFLAVNDDRGLVVHLPTTSVDGHWQVNPLVSPR
;
A
#
# COMPACT_ATOMS: atom_id res chain seq x y z
N MET A 1 62.23 -20.98 -27.40
CA MET A 1 61.42 -20.17 -26.45
C MET A 1 61.03 -18.88 -27.17
N TYR A 2 59.79 -18.77 -27.65
CA TYR A 2 59.25 -17.53 -28.21
C TYR A 2 58.06 -17.12 -27.35
N GLY A 3 58.17 -15.93 -26.75
CA GLY A 3 57.12 -15.32 -25.96
C GLY A 3 55.99 -14.84 -26.87
N ILE A 4 54.77 -15.28 -26.56
CA ILE A 4 53.55 -14.70 -27.13
C ILE A 4 53.28 -13.44 -26.31
N GLY A 5 53.75 -12.31 -26.83
CA GLY A 5 53.30 -11.00 -26.37
C GLY A 5 51.82 -10.85 -26.69
N SER A 6 50.98 -10.95 -25.66
CA SER A 6 49.57 -10.57 -25.74
C SER A 6 49.48 -9.06 -25.80
N GLU A 7 49.49 -8.48 -27.01
CA GLU A 7 49.20 -7.07 -27.19
C GLU A 7 47.78 -6.74 -26.66
N PRO A 8 47.62 -5.70 -25.84
CA PRO A 8 46.29 -5.28 -25.39
C PRO A 8 45.55 -4.68 -26.59
N ARG A 9 44.44 -5.32 -26.99
CA ARG A 9 43.59 -4.82 -28.07
C ARG A 9 43.19 -3.36 -27.80
N PRO A 10 43.21 -2.47 -28.82
CA PRO A 10 42.80 -1.09 -28.63
C PRO A 10 41.35 -1.05 -28.18
N GLN A 11 41.14 -0.48 -26.99
CA GLN A 11 39.81 -0.32 -26.40
C GLN A 11 39.00 0.60 -27.31
N SER A 12 38.02 0.02 -28.02
CA SER A 12 37.14 0.74 -28.93
C SER A 12 36.38 1.85 -28.19
N ARG A 13 36.80 3.11 -28.38
CA ARG A 13 36.13 4.30 -27.81
C ARG A 13 34.64 4.36 -28.16
N THR A 14 34.25 3.78 -29.29
CA THR A 14 32.87 3.68 -29.76
C THR A 14 32.06 2.71 -28.90
N SER A 15 32.64 1.56 -28.52
CA SER A 15 32.02 0.56 -27.64
C SER A 15 31.71 1.13 -26.25
N THR A 16 32.63 1.92 -25.68
CA THR A 16 32.42 2.57 -24.38
C THR A 16 31.30 3.63 -24.43
N ARG A 17 31.17 4.38 -25.54
CA ARG A 17 30.08 5.36 -25.71
C ARG A 17 28.71 4.69 -25.82
N VAL A 18 28.60 3.62 -26.63
CA VAL A 18 27.36 2.87 -26.78
C VAL A 18 26.93 2.24 -25.45
N LEU A 19 27.87 1.64 -24.70
CA LEU A 19 27.57 1.05 -23.40
C LEU A 19 27.05 2.10 -22.39
N ARG A 20 27.63 3.30 -22.40
CA ARG A 20 27.18 4.42 -21.55
C ARG A 20 25.77 4.88 -21.91
N VAL A 21 25.45 4.96 -23.20
CA VAL A 21 24.10 5.31 -23.67
C VAL A 21 23.10 4.25 -23.26
N LEU A 22 23.42 2.96 -23.44
CA LEU A 22 22.55 1.86 -23.02
C LEU A 22 22.33 1.84 -21.50
N ALA A 23 23.38 2.09 -20.71
CA ALA A 23 23.27 2.21 -19.26
C ALA A 23 22.37 3.39 -18.86
N LEU A 24 22.53 4.55 -19.50
CA LEU A 24 21.69 5.72 -19.28
C LEU A 24 20.22 5.45 -19.65
N CYS A 25 19.97 4.83 -20.80
CA CYS A 25 18.63 4.42 -21.22
C CYS A 25 18.00 3.42 -20.23
N GLY A 26 18.80 2.49 -19.68
CA GLY A 26 18.36 1.56 -18.65
C GLY A 26 17.93 2.27 -17.37
N VAL A 27 18.73 3.23 -16.89
CA VAL A 27 18.40 4.04 -15.71
C VAL A 27 17.13 4.87 -15.95
N ILE A 28 17.03 5.54 -17.10
CA ILE A 28 15.83 6.33 -17.45
C ILE A 28 14.59 5.44 -17.53
N GLY A 29 14.69 4.28 -18.18
CA GLY A 29 13.60 3.31 -18.28
C GLY A 29 13.15 2.79 -16.91
N TRP A 30 14.10 2.51 -16.01
CA TRP A 30 13.80 2.09 -14.64
C TRP A 30 13.12 3.19 -13.83
N ILE A 31 13.58 4.44 -13.93
CA ILE A 31 12.94 5.60 -13.28
C ILE A 31 11.51 5.79 -13.80
N LEU A 32 11.31 5.74 -15.13
CA LEU A 32 9.98 5.82 -15.73
C LEU A 32 9.06 4.70 -15.25
N PHE A 33 9.57 3.48 -15.16
CA PHE A 33 8.81 2.35 -14.64
C PHE A 33 8.37 2.58 -13.19
N ILE A 34 9.26 3.05 -12.32
CA ILE A 34 8.93 3.38 -10.93
C ILE A 34 7.90 4.51 -10.86
N ALA A 35 8.10 5.59 -11.61
CA ALA A 35 7.18 6.74 -11.62
C ALA A 35 5.77 6.32 -12.07
N LEU A 36 5.66 5.46 -13.08
CA LEU A 36 4.38 4.91 -13.53
C LEU A 36 3.73 4.01 -12.48
N ARG A 37 4.53 3.22 -11.76
CA ARG A 37 4.01 2.37 -10.67
C ARG A 37 3.46 3.19 -9.52
N ILE A 38 4.18 4.23 -9.10
CA ILE A 38 3.72 5.15 -8.05
C ILE A 38 2.45 5.90 -8.49
N HIS A 39 2.39 6.35 -9.74
CA HIS A 39 1.20 7.07 -10.23
C HIS A 39 -0.02 6.17 -10.44
N ALA A 40 0.17 4.87 -10.66
CA ALA A 40 -0.91 3.91 -10.85
C ALA A 40 -1.54 3.44 -9.54
N GLU A 41 -0.93 3.73 -8.39
CA GLU A 41 -1.53 3.39 -7.10
C GLU A 41 -2.68 4.37 -6.80
N PRO A 42 -3.92 3.87 -6.65
CA PRO A 42 -5.03 4.73 -6.27
C PRO A 42 -4.76 5.33 -4.88
N PRO A 43 -5.16 6.59 -4.63
CA PRO A 43 -5.02 7.20 -3.32
C PRO A 43 -5.71 6.31 -2.27
N PRO A 44 -5.06 6.06 -1.11
CA PRO A 44 -5.62 5.19 -0.10
C PRO A 44 -6.96 5.72 0.42
N GLY A 45 -7.83 4.80 0.84
CA GLY A 45 -9.14 5.13 1.41
C GLY A 45 -10.28 5.20 0.40
N SER A 46 -11.27 6.06 0.67
CA SER A 46 -12.49 6.17 -0.13
C SER A 46 -13.03 7.62 -0.17
N PRO A 47 -13.83 7.99 -1.19
CA PRO A 47 -14.29 9.37 -1.36
C PRO A 47 -15.21 9.87 -0.24
N SER A 48 -15.86 8.96 0.49
CA SER A 48 -16.76 9.30 1.59
C SER A 48 -16.64 8.31 2.76
N PRO A 49 -17.01 8.69 4.00
CA PRO A 49 -16.99 7.78 5.14
C PRO A 49 -17.87 6.55 4.93
N ARG A 50 -19.00 6.73 4.24
CA ARG A 50 -19.95 5.64 3.96
C ARG A 50 -19.39 4.64 2.96
N GLU A 51 -18.72 5.11 1.91
CA GLU A 51 -18.04 4.23 0.96
C GLU A 51 -16.86 3.53 1.63
N LEU A 52 -16.13 4.22 2.50
CA LEU A 52 -15.07 3.61 3.31
C LEU A 52 -15.64 2.47 4.16
N ALA A 53 -16.76 2.68 4.86
CA ALA A 53 -17.40 1.64 5.67
C ALA A 53 -17.76 0.40 4.84
N LEU A 54 -18.38 0.59 3.68
CA LEU A 54 -18.77 -0.51 2.78
C LEU A 54 -17.55 -1.25 2.21
N ALA A 55 -16.53 -0.51 1.79
CA ALA A 55 -15.29 -1.10 1.29
C ALA A 55 -14.58 -1.89 2.39
N TYR A 56 -14.54 -1.35 3.61
CA TYR A 56 -13.91 -1.98 4.77
C TYR A 56 -14.67 -3.23 5.21
N GLU A 57 -16.01 -3.19 5.22
CA GLU A 57 -16.85 -4.36 5.49
C GLU A 57 -16.61 -5.46 4.46
N SER A 58 -16.57 -5.10 3.18
CA SER A 58 -16.30 -6.04 2.09
C SER A 58 -14.91 -6.67 2.22
N ALA A 59 -13.89 -5.86 2.54
CA ALA A 59 -12.52 -6.30 2.69
C ALA A 59 -12.30 -7.20 3.92
N LEU A 60 -12.91 -6.87 5.06
CA LEU A 60 -12.84 -7.72 6.26
C LEU A 60 -13.53 -9.08 6.03
N ASN A 61 -14.70 -9.07 5.39
CA ASN A 61 -15.45 -10.30 5.11
C ASN A 61 -14.83 -11.15 4.00
N SER A 62 -13.97 -10.58 3.13
CA SER A 62 -13.30 -11.35 2.09
C SER A 62 -12.16 -12.20 2.63
N GLY A 63 -11.68 -11.92 3.85
CA GLY A 63 -10.57 -12.67 4.44
C GLY A 63 -9.21 -12.36 3.78
N HIS A 64 -9.12 -11.26 3.03
CA HIS A 64 -7.98 -10.93 2.19
C HIS A 64 -7.33 -9.61 2.65
N ALA A 65 -6.17 -9.72 3.29
CA ALA A 65 -5.44 -8.57 3.86
C ALA A 65 -5.05 -7.53 2.80
N ASP A 66 -4.82 -7.95 1.56
CA ASP A 66 -4.54 -7.08 0.41
C ASP A 66 -5.70 -6.13 0.07
N GLN A 67 -6.93 -6.46 0.49
CA GLN A 67 -8.09 -5.59 0.30
C GLN A 67 -8.29 -4.60 1.46
N VAL A 68 -7.77 -4.92 2.64
CA VAL A 68 -7.82 -4.04 3.83
C VAL A 68 -6.71 -3.00 3.79
N ALA A 69 -5.50 -3.41 3.38
CA ALA A 69 -4.32 -2.55 3.31
C ALA A 69 -4.54 -1.19 2.61
N PRO A 70 -5.19 -1.09 1.44
CA PRO A 70 -5.40 0.19 0.75
C PRO A 70 -6.42 1.12 1.43
N LEU A 71 -7.18 0.62 2.42
CA LEU A 71 -8.15 1.41 3.19
C LEU A 71 -7.54 1.99 4.47
N LEU A 72 -6.35 1.49 4.85
CA LEU A 72 -5.55 2.03 5.94
C LEU A 72 -4.84 3.30 5.48
N GLY A 73 -4.75 4.28 6.37
CA GLY A 73 -4.18 5.59 6.06
C GLY A 73 -2.67 5.56 5.91
N GLU A 74 -2.19 6.29 4.90
CA GLU A 74 -0.81 6.39 4.37
C GLU A 74 0.01 5.07 4.30
N PRO A 75 1.03 4.96 3.44
CA PRO A 75 1.90 3.78 3.42
C PRO A 75 2.80 3.76 4.67
N VAL A 76 2.22 3.42 5.83
CA VAL A 76 2.96 3.15 7.05
C VAL A 76 3.56 1.76 6.94
N VAL A 77 4.87 1.66 7.16
CA VAL A 77 5.56 0.37 7.30
C VAL A 77 4.84 -0.45 8.36
N GLY A 78 4.28 -1.59 7.97
CA GLY A 78 3.47 -2.46 8.86
C GLY A 78 1.97 -2.48 8.56
N ASN A 79 1.45 -1.71 7.59
CA ASN A 79 0.03 -1.81 7.20
C ASN A 79 -0.36 -3.20 6.71
N ALA A 80 0.57 -3.94 6.08
CA ALA A 80 0.35 -5.33 5.71
C ALA A 80 0.17 -6.22 6.95
N ASP A 81 1.02 -6.05 7.97
CA ASP A 81 0.94 -6.80 9.23
C ASP A 81 -0.34 -6.46 10.01
N VAL A 82 -0.76 -5.19 10.00
CA VAL A 82 -2.02 -4.73 10.59
C VAL A 82 -3.22 -5.32 9.84
N ALA A 83 -3.19 -5.31 8.51
CA ALA A 83 -4.24 -5.91 7.70
C ALA A 83 -4.35 -7.43 7.93
N GLU A 84 -3.23 -8.14 8.00
CA GLU A 84 -3.19 -9.56 8.37
C GLU A 84 -3.73 -9.80 9.78
N TYR A 85 -3.34 -8.96 10.74
CA TYR A 85 -3.84 -9.04 12.12
C TYR A 85 -5.35 -8.84 12.21
N LEU A 86 -5.89 -7.85 11.48
CA LEU A 86 -7.32 -7.50 11.49
C LEU A 86 -8.16 -8.61 10.87
N VAL A 87 -7.72 -9.14 9.73
CA VAL A 87 -8.40 -10.26 9.05
C VAL A 87 -8.29 -11.56 9.87
N GLY A 88 -7.17 -11.75 10.57
CA GLY A 88 -6.93 -12.92 11.42
C GLY A 88 -7.60 -12.86 12.80
N GLN A 89 -8.31 -11.79 13.15
CA GLN A 89 -8.98 -11.70 14.45
C GLN A 89 -10.04 -12.79 14.58
N PRO A 90 -10.09 -13.52 15.71
CA PRO A 90 -11.16 -14.45 15.99
C PRO A 90 -12.48 -13.67 16.13
N HIS A 91 -13.45 -13.97 15.28
CA HIS A 91 -14.78 -13.38 15.27
C HIS A 91 -15.83 -14.46 15.02
N GLU A 92 -17.09 -14.17 15.35
CA GLU A 92 -18.22 -15.01 14.94
C GLU A 92 -19.08 -14.31 13.91
N GLY A 93 -19.33 -15.03 12.81
CA GLY A 93 -20.22 -14.54 11.76
C GLY A 93 -19.54 -13.53 10.85
N ARG A 94 -20.31 -12.59 10.31
CA ARG A 94 -19.79 -11.57 9.39
C ARG A 94 -19.43 -10.30 10.13
N TRP A 95 -18.40 -9.61 9.64
CA TRP A 95 -18.14 -8.23 10.06
C TRP A 95 -19.21 -7.32 9.47
N HIS A 96 -19.68 -6.38 10.28
CA HIS A 96 -20.57 -5.28 9.89
C HIS A 96 -19.88 -3.97 10.22
N VAL A 97 -19.88 -3.03 9.28
CA VAL A 97 -19.18 -1.75 9.48
C VAL A 97 -20.14 -0.60 9.27
N ALA A 98 -20.23 0.28 10.27
CA ALA A 98 -21.08 1.46 10.22
C ALA A 98 -20.28 2.73 10.50
N VAL A 99 -20.66 3.83 9.86
CA VAL A 99 -20.13 5.15 10.18
C VAL A 99 -20.81 5.64 11.47
N VAL A 100 -20.02 6.11 12.42
CA VAL A 100 -20.51 6.69 13.67
C VAL A 100 -19.79 8.01 13.93
N ASP A 101 -20.54 9.05 14.26
CA ASP A 101 -19.98 10.31 14.72
C ASP A 101 -20.00 10.35 16.25
N LEU A 102 -18.81 10.51 16.85
CA LEU A 102 -18.60 10.61 18.29
C LEU A 102 -17.84 11.91 18.58
N ASP A 103 -18.41 12.78 19.41
CA ASP A 103 -17.79 14.04 19.83
C ASP A 103 -17.31 14.94 18.67
N GLY A 104 -18.03 14.91 17.54
CA GLY A 104 -17.70 15.70 16.34
C GLY A 104 -16.58 15.11 15.49
N ALA A 105 -16.12 13.90 15.80
CA ALA A 105 -15.18 13.12 15.00
C ALA A 105 -15.89 11.89 14.40
N THR A 106 -15.50 11.52 13.17
CA THR A 106 -16.08 10.38 12.45
C THR A 106 -15.23 9.12 12.67
N PHE A 107 -15.91 8.03 13.01
CA PHE A 107 -15.33 6.71 13.28
C PHE A 107 -16.04 5.64 12.43
N LEU A 108 -15.36 4.52 12.21
CA LEU A 108 -16.01 3.29 11.78
C LEU A 108 -16.26 2.42 13.02
N ALA A 109 -17.52 2.14 13.33
CA ALA A 109 -17.87 1.06 14.24
C ALA A 109 -17.82 -0.26 13.47
N VAL A 110 -16.95 -1.15 13.91
CA VAL A 110 -16.80 -2.52 13.39
C VAL A 110 -17.43 -3.47 14.40
N ASN A 111 -18.42 -4.23 13.94
CA ASN A 111 -19.18 -5.17 14.75
C ASN A 111 -19.11 -6.58 14.17
N ASP A 112 -19.13 -7.58 15.02
CA ASP A 112 -19.42 -8.97 14.63
C ASP A 112 -20.85 -9.37 15.05
N ASP A 113 -21.27 -10.61 14.76
CA ASP A 113 -22.61 -11.09 15.11
C ASP A 113 -22.80 -11.31 16.63
N ARG A 114 -21.73 -11.22 17.43
CA ARG A 114 -21.79 -11.21 18.91
C ARG A 114 -22.00 -9.81 19.47
N GLY A 115 -21.96 -8.78 18.63
CA GLY A 115 -22.06 -7.39 19.05
C GLY A 115 -20.77 -6.83 19.65
N LEU A 116 -19.61 -7.44 19.35
CA LEU A 116 -18.31 -6.85 19.70
C LEU A 116 -18.14 -5.57 18.89
N VAL A 117 -18.18 -4.40 19.53
CA VAL A 117 -18.05 -3.11 18.86
C VAL A 117 -16.65 -2.53 19.05
N VAL A 118 -15.94 -2.31 17.96
CA VAL A 118 -14.66 -1.59 17.93
C VAL A 118 -14.82 -0.31 17.12
N HIS A 119 -14.45 0.83 17.71
CA HIS A 119 -14.44 2.11 17.00
C HIS A 119 -13.05 2.39 16.42
N LEU A 120 -12.96 2.38 15.10
CA LEU A 120 -11.74 2.70 14.37
C LEU A 120 -11.76 4.19 13.98
N PRO A 121 -10.74 4.97 14.35
CA PRO A 121 -10.68 6.38 13.98
C PRO A 121 -10.48 6.53 12.48
N THR A 122 -11.18 7.49 11.89
CA THR A 122 -11.00 7.85 10.49
C THR A 122 -10.40 9.24 10.34
N THR A 123 -9.72 9.47 9.23
CA THR A 123 -9.17 10.76 8.86
C THR A 123 -9.44 11.03 7.39
N SER A 124 -9.60 12.29 7.01
CA SER A 124 -9.67 12.70 5.60
C SER A 124 -8.32 13.25 5.18
N VAL A 125 -7.70 12.63 4.18
CA VAL A 125 -6.43 13.03 3.58
C VAL A 125 -6.66 13.20 2.08
N ASP A 126 -6.35 14.37 1.53
CA ASP A 126 -6.53 14.69 0.11
C ASP A 126 -7.94 14.34 -0.44
N GLY A 127 -8.97 14.60 0.36
CA GLY A 127 -10.37 14.31 0.01
C GLY A 127 -10.78 12.83 0.09
N HIS A 128 -9.89 11.96 0.58
CA HIS A 128 -10.15 10.53 0.78
C HIS A 128 -10.18 10.21 2.27
N TRP A 129 -11.22 9.51 2.69
CA TRP A 129 -11.40 8.99 4.04
C TRP A 129 -10.64 7.69 4.20
N GLN A 130 -9.83 7.60 5.25
CA GLN A 130 -8.95 6.47 5.53
C GLN A 130 -9.10 6.07 7.01
N VAL A 131 -8.91 4.78 7.31
CA VAL A 131 -8.83 4.29 8.69
C VAL A 131 -7.42 4.54 9.20
N ASN A 132 -7.26 5.18 10.36
CA ASN A 132 -5.94 5.42 10.93
C ASN A 132 -5.49 4.23 11.81
N PRO A 133 -4.48 3.44 11.38
CA PRO A 133 -4.03 2.28 12.13
C PRO A 133 -3.20 2.63 13.38
N LEU A 134 -2.73 3.88 13.52
CA LEU A 134 -1.80 4.31 14.57
C LEU A 134 -2.45 4.52 15.94
N VAL A 135 -3.76 4.36 16.06
CA VAL A 135 -4.47 4.47 17.34
C VAL A 135 -4.86 3.06 17.78
N SER A 136 -3.91 2.33 18.38
CA SER A 136 -4.25 1.14 19.15
C SER A 136 -5.22 1.53 20.28
N PRO A 137 -6.30 0.77 20.51
CA PRO A 137 -7.10 0.94 21.70
C PRO A 137 -6.25 0.62 22.94
N ARG A 138 -6.36 1.47 23.96
CA ARG A 138 -5.86 1.20 25.31
C ARG A 138 -6.74 0.19 26.02
#